data_AF-A0AAW0CQT6-F1
#
_entry.id   AF-A0AAW0CQT6-F1
#
_cell.length_a   1.000
_cell.length_b   1.000
_cell.length_c   1.000
_cell.angle_alpha   90.00
_cell.angle_beta   90.00
_cell.angle_gamma   90.00
#
_symmetry.space_group_name_H-M   'P 1'
#
loop_
_entity.id
_entity.type
_entity.pdbx_description
1 polymer ?
#
loop_
_entity_poly.entity_id
_entity_poly.type
_entity_poly.pdbx_seq_one_letter_code
_entity_poly.pdbx_strand_id
1 'polypeptide(L)'
;MDIDFSEMNVDSEETSKMGWVRSQTYADVYSPGMPRKMSFCIGTSNLIYGVQAILGAAGYRADEVYDPVWRHVDVPEEFLDLMCPMAEEKRAPIVGKQNLVNAVRHWDMIIALRPYLFQCAAAIFQKCPNSAIFKLPALANRDVQNWMKTEFPEKLSRLRAEAGSSIDLERNQNSEIHRALSQVTTYLVHQNNDIRKLKEVLERRTAPLSPAQGFSAATYHHRGLIP
;
A
#
# COMPACT_ATOMS: atom_id res chain seq x y z
N MET A 1 12.44 2.56 -4.12
CA MET A 1 11.13 1.95 -4.41
C MET A 1 10.22 3.13 -4.60
N ASP A 2 10.09 3.59 -5.84
CA ASP A 2 9.29 4.77 -6.14
C ASP A 2 7.84 4.30 -6.24
N ILE A 3 7.03 4.74 -5.27
CA ILE A 3 5.60 4.45 -5.24
C ILE A 3 4.98 5.36 -6.30
N ASP A 4 4.39 4.76 -7.34
CA ASP A 4 3.66 5.50 -8.35
C ASP A 4 2.27 5.87 -7.80
N PHE A 5 2.12 7.12 -7.37
CA PHE A 5 0.88 7.65 -6.79
C PHE A 5 -0.24 7.81 -7.81
N SER A 6 0.04 7.69 -9.12
CA SER A 6 -0.97 7.84 -10.17
C SER A 6 -2.01 6.72 -10.19
N GLU A 7 -1.65 5.52 -9.72
CA GLU A 7 -2.58 4.39 -9.56
C GLU A 7 -3.49 4.53 -8.32
N MET A 8 -3.15 5.42 -7.38
CA MET A 8 -3.88 5.59 -6.11
C MET A 8 -4.96 6.66 -6.17
N ASN A 9 -5.13 7.33 -7.33
CA ASN A 9 -6.09 8.43 -7.51
C ASN A 9 -5.89 9.56 -6.47
N VAL A 10 -4.64 9.76 -6.03
CA VAL A 10 -4.23 10.83 -5.11
C VAL A 10 -3.52 11.89 -5.93
N ASP A 11 -4.00 13.13 -5.88
CA ASP A 11 -3.44 14.22 -6.67
C ASP A 11 -2.03 14.61 -6.15
N SER A 12 -1.08 14.72 -7.07
CA SER A 12 0.29 15.15 -6.79
C SER A 12 0.36 16.57 -6.19
N GLU A 13 -0.61 17.44 -6.50
CA GLU A 13 -0.70 18.77 -5.90
C GLU A 13 -1.08 18.70 -4.40
N GLU A 14 -1.79 17.65 -3.97
CA GLU A 14 -2.24 17.44 -2.59
C GLU A 14 -1.14 16.86 -1.70
N THR A 15 -0.35 15.93 -2.23
CA THR A 15 0.83 15.39 -1.51
C THR A 15 1.91 16.46 -1.29
N SER A 16 2.04 17.42 -2.21
CA SER A 16 2.96 18.56 -2.08
C SER A 16 2.60 19.52 -0.92
N LYS A 17 1.30 19.59 -0.55
CA LYS A 17 0.79 20.40 0.57
C LYS A 17 1.04 19.75 1.94
N MET A 18 1.47 18.48 1.98
CA MET A 18 1.96 17.82 3.20
C MET A 18 3.40 18.24 3.57
N GLY A 19 3.95 19.27 2.93
CA GLY A 19 5.27 19.81 3.21
C GLY A 19 5.45 20.20 4.67
N TRP A 20 6.57 19.75 5.26
CA TRP A 20 7.03 20.15 6.58
C TRP A 20 7.33 21.65 6.60
N VAL A 21 6.39 22.48 7.05
CA VAL A 21 6.60 23.93 7.16
C VAL A 21 7.55 24.23 8.32
N ARG A 22 8.83 24.42 8.01
CA ARG A 22 9.82 25.00 8.94
C ARG A 22 9.48 26.49 9.17
N SER A 23 8.57 26.84 10.09
CA SER A 23 8.60 28.19 10.71
C SER A 23 7.59 28.52 11.80
N GLN A 24 6.63 27.67 12.20
CA GLN A 24 5.63 28.11 13.20
C GLN A 24 5.53 27.18 14.42
N THR A 25 6.26 27.57 15.46
CA THR A 25 6.08 27.19 16.87
C THR A 25 6.16 25.70 17.24
N TYR A 26 6.69 25.44 18.43
CA TYR A 26 6.86 24.12 19.07
C TYR A 26 5.60 23.23 19.13
N ALA A 27 4.42 23.76 18.75
CA ALA A 27 3.14 23.07 18.74
C ALA A 27 2.84 22.27 17.45
N ASP A 28 3.61 22.47 16.38
CA ASP A 28 3.40 21.84 15.06
C ASP A 28 4.50 20.85 14.63
N VAL A 29 5.49 20.58 15.50
CA VAL A 29 6.68 19.78 15.14
C VAL A 29 6.38 18.28 14.96
N TYR A 30 5.23 17.78 15.46
CA TYR A 30 4.87 16.36 15.39
C TYR A 30 3.48 16.08 14.81
N SER A 31 2.78 17.09 14.32
CA SER A 31 1.55 16.88 13.58
C SER A 31 1.85 17.16 12.11
N PRO A 32 1.66 16.21 11.18
CA PRO A 32 1.41 16.58 9.79
C PRO A 32 0.32 17.66 9.83
N GLY A 33 0.44 18.70 8.99
CA GLY A 33 -0.47 19.85 8.95
C GLY A 33 -1.89 19.43 8.59
N MET A 34 -2.56 18.75 9.52
CA MET A 34 -3.92 18.25 9.39
C MET A 34 -4.86 19.28 10.03
N PRO A 35 -5.86 19.78 9.29
CA PRO A 35 -6.83 20.75 9.83
C PRO A 35 -7.53 20.20 11.09
N ARG A 36 -7.35 20.88 12.23
CA ARG A 36 -7.73 20.44 13.59
C ARG A 36 -9.24 20.37 13.92
N LYS A 37 -10.14 20.10 12.97
CA LYS A 37 -11.60 20.02 13.26
C LYS A 37 -12.16 18.63 13.01
N MET A 38 -11.88 17.70 13.93
CA MET A 38 -12.74 16.53 14.14
C MET A 38 -14.00 17.00 14.90
N SER A 39 -15.06 17.28 14.16
CA SER A 39 -16.42 17.15 14.67
C SER A 39 -17.22 16.41 13.63
N PHE A 40 -17.75 15.28 14.05
CA PHE A 40 -18.80 14.50 13.41
C PHE A 40 -19.86 15.42 12.79
N CYS A 41 -19.81 15.67 11.48
CA CYS A 41 -20.92 16.20 10.67
C CYS A 41 -20.67 15.95 9.18
N ILE A 42 -21.72 15.48 8.54
CA ILE A 42 -21.91 15.24 7.11
C ILE A 42 -21.59 16.51 6.31
N GLY A 43 -20.78 16.38 5.25
CA GLY A 43 -20.65 17.35 4.16
C GLY A 43 -19.70 18.53 4.40
N THR A 44 -18.47 18.43 3.89
CA THR A 44 -17.77 19.47 3.11
C THR A 44 -16.37 18.99 2.74
N SER A 45 -16.02 19.18 1.47
CA SER A 45 -15.06 18.37 0.72
C SER A 45 -13.58 18.55 1.08
N ASN A 46 -13.18 19.58 1.82
CA ASN A 46 -11.75 19.87 2.06
C ASN A 46 -11.13 19.18 3.28
N LEU A 47 -11.87 18.30 3.96
CA LEU A 47 -11.45 17.61 5.19
C LEU A 47 -11.11 16.12 4.98
N ILE A 48 -11.25 15.61 3.75
CA ILE A 48 -11.17 14.17 3.41
C ILE A 48 -9.74 13.77 3.00
N TYR A 49 -8.94 14.72 2.50
CA TYR A 49 -7.76 14.43 1.68
C TYR A 49 -6.53 13.92 2.44
N GLY A 50 -6.27 14.37 3.67
CA GLY A 50 -5.07 13.95 4.43
C GLY A 50 -5.15 12.50 4.91
N VAL A 51 -6.34 12.07 5.36
CA VAL A 51 -6.60 10.68 5.73
C VAL A 51 -6.57 9.81 4.47
N GLN A 52 -7.15 10.28 3.37
CA GLN A 52 -7.14 9.57 2.09
C GLN A 52 -5.73 9.37 1.53
N ALA A 53 -4.79 10.31 1.71
CA ALA A 53 -3.39 10.11 1.32
C ALA A 53 -2.67 9.05 2.19
N ILE A 54 -2.92 9.03 3.50
CA ILE A 54 -2.35 8.03 4.42
C ILE A 54 -2.94 6.64 4.14
N LEU A 55 -4.26 6.57 3.93
CA LEU A 55 -4.97 5.35 3.57
C LEU A 55 -4.56 4.85 2.18
N GLY A 56 -4.46 5.77 1.21
CA GLY A 56 -3.93 5.50 -0.12
C GLY A 56 -2.54 4.89 -0.06
N ALA A 57 -1.59 5.50 0.66
CA ALA A 57 -0.26 4.94 0.87
C ALA A 57 -0.27 3.55 1.55
N ALA A 58 -1.29 3.25 2.36
CA ALA A 58 -1.52 1.94 2.95
C ALA A 58 -2.27 0.95 2.04
N GLY A 59 -2.57 1.34 0.79
CA GLY A 59 -3.26 0.52 -0.21
C GLY A 59 -4.79 0.47 -0.04
N TYR A 60 -5.37 1.44 0.67
CA TYR A 60 -6.81 1.59 0.83
C TYR A 60 -7.38 2.61 -0.16
N ARG A 61 -8.57 2.33 -0.67
CA ARG A 61 -9.30 3.29 -1.51
C ARG A 61 -9.96 4.38 -0.66
N ALA A 62 -10.34 5.47 -1.33
CA ALA A 62 -10.98 6.62 -0.69
C ALA A 62 -12.33 6.30 -0.01
N ASP A 63 -13.04 5.31 -0.56
CA ASP A 63 -14.33 4.82 -0.12
C ASP A 63 -14.22 3.62 0.84
N GLU A 64 -13.01 3.09 1.04
CA GLU A 64 -12.77 1.97 1.95
C GLU A 64 -12.60 2.44 3.39
N VAL A 65 -13.34 1.82 4.31
CA VAL A 65 -13.18 2.04 5.75
C VAL A 65 -11.91 1.33 6.21
N TYR A 66 -10.98 2.07 6.81
CA TYR A 66 -9.80 1.50 7.43
C TYR A 66 -10.17 0.74 8.71
N ASP A 67 -10.42 -0.55 8.54
CA ASP A 67 -10.69 -1.47 9.65
C ASP A 67 -9.90 -2.78 9.48
N PRO A 68 -8.57 -2.74 9.68
CA PRO A 68 -7.75 -3.91 9.48
C PRO A 68 -8.01 -4.95 10.57
N VAL A 69 -8.09 -6.23 10.17
CA VAL A 69 -8.40 -7.36 11.06
C VAL A 69 -7.53 -7.42 12.33
N TRP A 70 -6.27 -7.00 12.26
CA TRP A 70 -5.37 -7.03 13.40
C TRP A 70 -5.76 -6.08 14.53
N ARG A 71 -6.55 -5.03 14.24
CA ARG A 71 -7.07 -4.09 15.24
C ARG A 71 -8.01 -4.78 16.24
N HIS A 72 -8.68 -5.83 15.79
CA HIS A 72 -9.68 -6.57 16.58
C HIS A 72 -9.06 -7.62 17.51
N VAL A 73 -7.73 -7.74 17.55
CA VAL A 73 -7.07 -8.64 18.49
C VAL A 73 -7.13 -8.03 19.89
N ASP A 74 -7.96 -8.60 20.77
CA ASP A 74 -8.09 -8.14 22.15
C ASP A 74 -6.79 -8.33 22.94
N VAL A 75 -6.25 -7.21 23.42
CA VAL A 75 -5.08 -7.15 24.30
C VAL A 75 -5.57 -7.08 25.76
N PRO A 76 -5.08 -7.95 26.66
CA PRO A 76 -5.41 -7.87 28.09
C PRO A 76 -5.08 -6.49 28.68
N GLU A 77 -6.02 -5.92 29.45
CA GLU A 77 -5.86 -4.59 30.07
C GLU A 77 -4.60 -4.51 30.95
N GLU A 78 -4.31 -5.57 31.69
CA GLU A 78 -3.12 -5.69 32.53
C GLU A 78 -1.81 -5.46 31.76
N PHE A 79 -1.76 -5.80 30.47
CA PHE A 79 -0.60 -5.57 29.62
C PHE A 79 -0.56 -4.13 29.08
N LEU A 80 -1.73 -3.52 28.88
CA LEU A 80 -1.85 -2.12 28.48
C LEU A 80 -1.41 -1.18 29.59
N ASP A 81 -1.64 -1.54 30.85
CA ASP A 81 -1.18 -0.78 32.01
C ASP A 81 0.36 -0.72 32.11
N LEU A 82 1.05 -1.74 31.57
CA LEU A 82 2.51 -1.72 31.46
C LEU A 82 3.02 -0.77 30.37
N MET A 83 2.18 -0.43 29.38
CA MET A 83 2.56 0.41 28.25
C MET A 83 2.43 1.88 28.62
N CYS A 84 3.56 2.58 28.77
CA CYS A 84 3.58 4.02 29.07
C CYS A 84 2.78 4.41 30.33
N PRO A 85 2.96 3.77 31.50
CA PRO A 85 2.17 4.02 32.73
C PRO A 85 2.26 5.48 33.21
N MET A 86 3.33 6.17 32.84
CA MET A 86 3.52 7.58 33.14
C MET A 86 2.47 8.50 32.49
N ALA A 87 1.73 8.06 31.48
CA ALA A 87 0.75 8.91 30.81
C ALA A 87 -0.41 9.28 31.75
N GLU A 88 -0.96 8.34 32.51
CA GLU A 88 -2.00 8.61 33.52
C GLU A 88 -1.45 9.49 34.63
N GLU A 89 -0.25 9.18 35.13
CA GLU A 89 0.39 9.93 36.20
C GLU A 89 0.59 11.40 35.82
N LYS A 90 0.99 11.66 34.56
CA LYS A 90 1.18 13.02 34.05
C LYS A 90 -0.14 13.69 33.69
N ARG A 91 -1.15 12.92 33.27
CA ARG A 91 -2.48 13.41 32.92
C ARG A 91 -3.30 13.82 34.14
N ALA A 92 -3.36 12.99 35.18
CA ALA A 92 -4.21 13.21 36.36
C ALA A 92 -4.11 14.62 36.98
N PRO A 93 -2.91 15.20 37.24
CA PRO A 93 -2.79 16.51 37.88
C PRO A 93 -3.10 17.71 36.96
N ILE A 94 -3.30 17.49 35.66
CA ILE A 94 -3.54 18.55 34.68
C ILE A 94 -4.96 18.54 34.10
N VAL A 95 -5.75 17.50 34.38
CA VAL A 95 -7.17 17.44 34.03
C VAL A 95 -7.94 18.57 34.72
N GLY A 96 -8.81 19.25 33.96
CA GLY A 96 -9.61 20.38 34.47
C GLY A 96 -8.91 21.74 34.44
N LYS A 97 -7.60 21.79 34.15
CA LYS A 97 -6.87 23.07 34.01
C LYS A 97 -7.03 23.63 32.61
N GLN A 98 -7.71 24.79 32.50
CA GLN A 98 -8.04 25.42 31.21
C GLN A 98 -6.80 25.74 30.35
N ASN A 99 -5.66 26.06 30.97
CA ASN A 99 -4.41 26.36 30.27
C ASN A 99 -3.65 25.10 29.77
N LEU A 100 -4.06 23.89 30.17
CA LEU A 100 -3.36 22.63 29.86
C LEU A 100 -4.21 21.64 29.04
N VAL A 101 -5.30 22.10 28.43
CA VAL A 101 -6.20 21.25 27.62
C VAL A 101 -5.45 20.49 26.52
N ASN A 102 -4.48 21.12 25.85
CA ASN A 102 -3.69 20.46 24.80
C ASN A 102 -2.77 19.37 25.36
N ALA A 103 -2.22 19.57 26.54
CA ALA A 103 -1.40 18.55 27.19
C ALA A 103 -2.25 17.35 27.64
N VAL A 104 -3.46 17.60 28.16
CA VAL A 104 -4.43 16.53 28.47
C VAL A 104 -4.76 15.73 27.22
N ARG A 105 -5.09 16.39 26.10
CA ARG A 105 -5.38 15.73 24.81
C ARG A 105 -4.21 14.90 24.29
N HIS A 106 -2.98 15.37 24.48
CA HIS A 106 -1.79 14.62 24.10
C HIS A 106 -1.65 13.32 24.88
N TRP A 107 -1.84 13.35 26.20
CA TRP A 107 -1.81 12.14 27.03
C TRP A 107 -3.00 11.22 26.76
N ASP A 108 -4.20 11.77 26.53
CA ASP A 108 -5.37 11.00 26.08
C ASP A 108 -5.07 10.22 24.80
N MET A 109 -4.43 10.88 23.82
CA MET A 109 -4.01 10.25 22.57
C MET A 109 -3.01 9.12 22.83
N ILE A 110 -2.00 9.33 23.68
CA ILE A 110 -1.01 8.29 24.01
C ILE A 110 -1.70 7.08 24.66
N ILE A 111 -2.61 7.30 25.61
CA ILE A 111 -3.37 6.24 26.28
C ILE A 111 -4.22 5.47 25.26
N ALA A 112 -4.95 6.19 24.39
CA ALA A 112 -5.76 5.58 23.34
C ALA A 112 -4.92 4.80 22.31
N LEU A 113 -3.66 5.16 22.10
CA LEU A 113 -2.76 4.49 21.15
C LEU A 113 -2.14 3.18 21.70
N ARG A 114 -2.19 2.91 23.01
CA ARG A 114 -1.52 1.75 23.60
C ARG A 114 -1.90 0.40 23.01
N PRO A 115 -3.19 0.08 22.77
CA PRO A 115 -3.55 -1.22 22.20
C PRO A 115 -2.88 -1.44 20.85
N TYR A 116 -2.86 -0.41 20.00
CA TYR A 116 -2.25 -0.46 18.68
C TYR A 116 -0.73 -0.57 18.76
N LEU A 117 -0.08 0.20 19.64
CA LEU A 117 1.37 0.10 19.84
C LEU A 117 1.77 -1.29 20.34
N PHE A 118 0.97 -1.87 21.23
CA PHE A 118 1.20 -3.22 21.74
C PHE A 118 0.98 -4.29 20.65
N GLN A 119 -0.09 -4.19 19.87
CA GLN A 119 -0.34 -5.06 18.71
C GLN A 119 0.80 -4.98 17.68
N CYS A 120 1.31 -3.77 17.40
CA CYS A 120 2.50 -3.58 16.56
C CYS A 120 3.73 -4.27 17.15
N ALA A 121 3.98 -4.14 18.46
CA ALA A 121 5.07 -4.83 19.12
C ALA A 121 4.91 -6.36 19.03
N ALA A 122 3.69 -6.89 19.22
CA ALA A 122 3.40 -8.32 19.07
C ALA A 122 3.65 -8.81 17.64
N ALA A 123 3.27 -8.02 16.62
CA ALA A 123 3.54 -8.32 15.22
C ALA A 123 5.06 -8.31 14.92
N ILE A 124 5.81 -7.34 15.47
CA ILE A 124 7.27 -7.30 15.36
C ILE A 124 7.89 -8.51 16.06
N PHE A 125 7.36 -8.92 17.21
CA PHE A 125 7.85 -10.07 17.98
C PHE A 125 7.76 -11.37 17.17
N GLN A 126 6.71 -11.53 16.35
CA GLN A 126 6.59 -12.68 15.45
C GLN A 126 7.73 -12.78 14.42
N LYS A 127 8.35 -11.64 14.06
CA LYS A 127 9.41 -11.58 13.05
C LYS A 127 10.79 -11.51 13.67
N CYS A 128 10.95 -10.74 14.74
CA CYS A 128 12.23 -10.37 15.32
C CYS A 128 12.17 -10.37 16.87
N PRO A 129 11.97 -11.52 17.53
CA PRO A 129 11.78 -11.58 18.98
C PRO A 129 13.01 -11.12 19.78
N ASN A 130 14.20 -11.14 19.18
CA ASN A 130 15.45 -10.72 19.80
C ASN A 130 15.74 -9.21 19.69
N SER A 131 14.79 -8.40 19.18
CA SER A 131 14.96 -6.95 19.06
C SER A 131 15.16 -6.29 20.43
N ALA A 132 15.93 -5.20 20.46
CA ALA A 132 16.22 -4.45 21.69
C ALA A 132 14.95 -3.89 22.34
N ILE A 133 13.87 -3.65 21.58
CA ILE A 133 12.60 -3.16 22.11
C ILE A 133 11.97 -4.13 23.12
N PHE A 134 12.22 -5.44 23.00
CA PHE A 134 11.69 -6.45 23.91
C PHE A 134 12.49 -6.58 25.21
N LYS A 135 13.52 -5.74 25.38
CA LYS A 135 14.21 -5.53 26.67
C LYS A 135 13.58 -4.43 27.50
N LEU A 136 12.65 -3.65 26.93
CA LEU A 136 11.92 -2.62 27.67
C LEU A 136 11.06 -3.28 28.76
N PRO A 137 10.95 -2.71 29.97
CA PRO A 137 10.25 -3.36 31.09
C PRO A 137 8.84 -3.86 30.75
N ALA A 138 8.08 -3.08 29.99
CA ALA A 138 6.71 -3.44 29.57
C ALA A 138 6.67 -4.69 28.69
N LEU A 139 7.68 -4.89 27.83
CA LEU A 139 7.74 -5.97 26.83
C LEU A 139 8.67 -7.12 27.25
N ALA A 140 9.50 -6.91 28.27
CA ALA A 140 10.38 -7.92 28.86
C ALA A 140 9.63 -8.86 29.83
N ASN A 141 8.40 -8.50 30.21
CA ASN A 141 7.56 -9.33 31.05
C ASN A 141 7.32 -10.70 30.37
N ARG A 142 7.52 -11.78 31.13
CA ARG A 142 7.40 -13.15 30.64
C ARG A 142 6.00 -13.48 30.14
N ASP A 143 4.97 -13.02 30.83
CA ASP A 143 3.57 -13.28 30.48
C ASP A 143 3.19 -12.54 29.19
N VAL A 144 3.67 -11.30 29.05
CA VAL A 144 3.55 -10.52 27.81
C VAL A 144 4.21 -11.26 26.63
N GLN A 145 5.45 -11.73 26.80
CA GLN A 145 6.14 -12.46 25.73
C GLN A 145 5.48 -13.80 25.40
N ASN A 146 4.99 -14.52 26.40
CA ASN A 146 4.22 -15.75 26.19
C ASN A 146 2.95 -15.45 25.38
N TRP A 147 2.19 -14.43 25.77
CA TRP A 147 0.99 -14.01 25.04
C TRP A 147 1.30 -13.61 23.60
N MET A 148 2.36 -12.81 23.39
CA MET A 148 2.80 -12.46 22.04
C MET A 148 3.17 -13.70 21.23
N LYS A 149 3.78 -14.71 21.85
CA LYS A 149 4.22 -15.93 21.16
C LYS A 149 3.07 -16.88 20.79
N THR A 150 2.05 -17.01 21.64
CA THR A 150 1.00 -18.04 21.48
C THR A 150 -0.36 -17.43 21.15
N GLU A 151 -0.88 -16.57 22.02
CA GLU A 151 -2.25 -16.05 21.95
C GLU A 151 -2.44 -15.07 20.80
N PHE A 152 -1.49 -14.14 20.59
CA PHE A 152 -1.58 -13.16 19.53
C PHE A 152 -1.72 -13.80 18.13
N PRO A 153 -0.82 -14.70 17.68
CA PRO A 153 -0.94 -15.31 16.36
C PRO A 153 -2.17 -16.20 16.24
N GLU A 154 -2.61 -16.87 17.32
CA GLU A 154 -3.82 -17.69 17.30
C GLU A 154 -5.07 -16.83 17.11
N LYS A 155 -5.25 -15.79 17.94
CA LYS A 155 -6.37 -14.84 17.84
C LYS A 155 -6.39 -14.16 16.48
N LEU A 156 -5.23 -13.69 16.01
CA LEU A 156 -5.13 -13.06 14.69
C LEU A 156 -5.50 -14.02 13.55
N SER A 157 -5.08 -15.29 13.64
CA SER A 157 -5.43 -16.30 12.62
C SER A 157 -6.92 -16.62 12.64
N ARG A 158 -7.52 -16.71 13.83
CA ARG A 158 -8.95 -16.90 14.01
C ARG A 158 -9.75 -15.73 13.43
N LEU A 159 -9.39 -14.51 13.78
CA LEU A 159 -10.02 -13.29 13.24
C LEU A 159 -9.87 -13.19 11.72
N ARG A 160 -8.73 -13.59 11.15
CA ARG A 160 -8.54 -13.66 9.69
C ARG A 160 -9.44 -14.70 9.03
N ALA A 161 -9.63 -15.86 9.67
CA ALA A 161 -10.52 -16.89 9.19
C ALA A 161 -12.00 -16.46 9.29
N GLU A 162 -12.39 -15.82 10.40
CA GLU A 162 -13.74 -15.31 10.66
C GLU A 162 -14.09 -14.10 9.78
N ALA A 163 -13.14 -13.19 9.57
CA ALA A 163 -13.30 -12.07 8.66
C ALA A 163 -13.53 -12.53 7.21
N GLY A 164 -13.28 -13.81 6.90
CA GLY A 164 -13.59 -14.45 5.62
C GLY A 164 -13.22 -13.53 4.48
N SER A 165 -11.99 -13.00 4.51
CA SER A 165 -11.68 -11.69 3.94
C SER A 165 -11.99 -11.63 2.45
N SER A 166 -13.18 -11.10 2.12
CA SER A 166 -13.59 -10.81 0.74
C SER A 166 -12.55 -9.95 0.06
N ILE A 167 -11.88 -9.08 0.82
CA ILE A 167 -10.80 -8.21 0.35
C ILE A 167 -9.53 -9.00 0.07
N ASP A 168 -9.11 -9.96 0.90
CA ASP A 168 -7.96 -10.80 0.59
C ASP A 168 -8.27 -11.79 -0.54
N LEU A 169 -9.52 -12.24 -0.64
CA LEU A 169 -10.00 -13.05 -1.75
C LEU A 169 -9.97 -12.24 -3.06
N GLU A 170 -10.47 -11.00 -3.04
CA GLU A 170 -10.47 -10.08 -4.17
C GLU A 170 -9.05 -9.62 -4.54
N ARG A 171 -8.18 -9.37 -3.56
CA ARG A 171 -6.75 -9.09 -3.78
C ARG A 171 -6.03 -10.29 -4.36
N ASN A 172 -6.32 -11.51 -3.88
CA ASN A 172 -5.77 -12.74 -4.46
C ASN A 172 -6.28 -12.96 -5.89
N GLN A 173 -7.59 -12.77 -6.14
CA GLN A 173 -8.18 -12.85 -7.47
C GLN A 173 -7.56 -11.82 -8.42
N ASN A 174 -7.40 -10.57 -7.99
CA ASN A 174 -6.74 -9.54 -8.78
C ASN A 174 -5.28 -9.89 -9.07
N SER A 175 -4.54 -10.41 -8.09
CA SER A 175 -3.15 -10.84 -8.31
C SER A 175 -3.04 -11.98 -9.33
N GLU A 176 -3.98 -12.93 -9.31
CA GLU A 176 -4.05 -14.03 -10.26
C GLU A 176 -4.46 -13.55 -11.67
N ILE A 177 -5.37 -12.58 -11.76
CA ILE A 177 -5.72 -11.92 -13.04
C ILE A 177 -4.51 -11.20 -13.62
N HIS A 178 -3.78 -10.42 -12.83
CA HIS A 178 -2.56 -9.75 -13.29
C HIS A 178 -1.48 -10.73 -13.76
N ARG A 179 -1.33 -11.86 -13.05
CA ARG A 179 -0.42 -12.93 -13.47
C ARG A 179 -0.84 -13.54 -14.80
N ALA A 180 -2.13 -13.83 -14.97
CA ALA A 180 -2.69 -14.38 -16.20
C ALA A 180 -2.54 -13.40 -17.38
N LEU A 181 -2.82 -12.11 -17.18
CA LEU A 181 -2.62 -11.06 -18.19
C LEU A 181 -1.16 -10.98 -18.63
N SER A 182 -0.22 -11.01 -17.68
CA SER A 182 1.22 -10.99 -17.98
C SER A 182 1.66 -12.19 -18.83
N GLN A 183 1.10 -13.37 -18.55
CA GLN A 183 1.34 -14.57 -19.35
C GLN A 183 0.77 -14.44 -20.76
N VAL A 184 -0.45 -13.92 -20.91
CA VAL A 184 -1.07 -13.66 -22.22
C VAL A 184 -0.26 -12.66 -23.04
N THR A 185 0.19 -11.56 -22.44
CA THR A 185 1.05 -10.58 -23.10
C THR A 185 2.35 -11.22 -23.59
N THR A 186 2.97 -12.07 -22.76
CA THR A 186 4.19 -12.80 -23.13
C THR A 186 3.94 -13.75 -24.32
N TYR A 187 2.82 -14.47 -24.30
CA TYR A 187 2.43 -15.36 -25.39
C TYR A 187 2.16 -14.61 -26.69
N LEU A 188 1.47 -13.47 -26.63
CA LEU A 188 1.22 -12.60 -27.80
C LEU A 188 2.51 -12.06 -28.41
N VAL A 189 3.48 -11.65 -27.58
CA VAL A 189 4.80 -11.24 -28.05
C VAL A 189 5.50 -12.40 -28.77
N HIS A 190 5.43 -13.62 -28.22
CA HIS A 190 6.02 -14.79 -28.86
C HIS A 190 5.35 -15.12 -30.20
N GLN A 191 4.01 -15.13 -30.26
CA GLN A 191 3.28 -15.36 -31.51
C GLN A 191 3.59 -14.31 -32.57
N ASN A 192 3.66 -13.02 -32.20
CA ASN A 192 4.04 -11.96 -33.12
C ASN A 192 5.46 -12.16 -33.68
N ASN A 193 6.39 -12.64 -32.85
CA ASN A 193 7.74 -12.98 -33.31
C ASN A 193 7.73 -14.14 -34.31
N ASP A 194 6.93 -15.17 -34.08
CA ASP A 194 6.84 -16.32 -34.98
C ASP A 194 6.15 -15.97 -36.29
N ILE A 195 5.08 -15.16 -36.25
CA ILE A 195 4.44 -14.62 -37.46
C ILE A 195 5.43 -13.78 -38.26
N ARG A 196 6.23 -12.93 -37.62
CA ARG A 196 7.27 -12.15 -38.29
C ARG A 196 8.29 -13.05 -38.99
N LYS A 197 8.79 -14.08 -38.31
CA LYS A 197 9.70 -15.07 -38.91
C LYS A 197 9.06 -15.80 -40.10
N LEU A 198 7.79 -16.20 -39.97
CA LEU A 198 7.05 -16.84 -41.07
C LEU A 198 6.89 -15.91 -42.27
N LYS A 199 6.60 -14.62 -42.04
CA LYS A 199 6.56 -13.61 -43.11
C LYS A 199 7.91 -13.48 -43.80
N GLU A 200 9.01 -13.38 -43.06
CA GLU A 200 10.36 -13.33 -43.63
C GLU A 200 10.69 -14.59 -44.46
N VAL A 201 10.31 -15.77 -43.99
CA VAL A 201 10.51 -17.03 -44.73
C VAL A 201 9.66 -17.04 -46.00
N LEU A 202 8.41 -16.60 -45.92
CA LEU A 202 7.51 -16.51 -47.07
C LEU A 202 8.08 -15.54 -48.10
N GLU A 203 8.46 -14.33 -47.70
CA GLU A 203 9.07 -13.31 -48.56
C GLU A 203 10.34 -13.83 -49.24
N ARG A 204 11.23 -14.53 -48.51
CA ARG A 204 12.43 -15.15 -49.11
C ARG A 204 12.07 -16.21 -50.15
N ARG A 205 11.01 -16.99 -49.93
CA ARG A 205 10.56 -18.04 -50.85
C ARG A 205 9.79 -17.52 -52.04
N THR A 206 9.09 -16.39 -51.90
CA THR A 206 8.30 -15.77 -52.97
C THR A 206 9.09 -14.69 -53.73
N ALA A 207 10.23 -14.22 -53.22
CA ALA A 207 11.13 -13.31 -53.91
C ALA A 207 11.53 -13.77 -55.34
N PRO A 208 11.81 -15.06 -55.62
CA PRO A 208 12.09 -15.54 -56.97
C PRO A 208 10.86 -15.54 -57.90
N LEU A 209 9.66 -15.49 -57.34
CA LEU A 209 8.38 -15.47 -58.06
C LEU A 209 7.84 -14.04 -58.20
N SER A 210 8.52 -13.05 -57.61
CA SER A 210 8.12 -11.65 -57.64
C SER A 210 8.43 -11.05 -59.02
N PRO A 211 7.44 -10.49 -59.74
CA PRO A 211 7.63 -10.02 -61.10
C PRO A 211 8.34 -8.67 -61.11
N ALA A 212 9.66 -8.67 -60.92
CA ALA A 212 10.50 -7.52 -61.23
C ALA A 212 11.92 -7.99 -61.58
N GLN A 213 12.37 -7.58 -62.78
CA GLN A 213 13.68 -7.83 -63.40
C GLN A 213 13.80 -9.16 -64.16
N GLY A 214 13.12 -9.29 -65.30
CA GLY A 214 13.46 -10.35 -66.25
C GLY A 214 12.76 -10.34 -67.60
N PHE A 215 11.58 -9.72 -67.71
CA PHE A 215 10.87 -9.67 -69.00
C PHE A 215 10.80 -8.24 -69.54
N SER A 216 11.93 -7.79 -70.11
CA SER A 216 11.90 -6.72 -71.10
C SER A 216 11.23 -7.25 -72.36
N ALA A 217 9.94 -6.96 -72.53
CA ALA A 217 9.21 -7.23 -73.76
C ALA A 217 9.70 -6.38 -74.97
N ALA A 218 10.72 -5.55 -74.79
CA ALA A 218 11.27 -4.68 -75.84
C ALA A 218 12.33 -5.37 -76.73
N THR A 219 12.80 -6.58 -76.40
CA THR A 219 13.92 -7.23 -77.14
C THR A 219 13.47 -8.11 -78.32
N TYR A 220 12.18 -8.41 -78.46
CA TYR A 220 11.69 -9.34 -79.49
C TYR A 220 11.15 -8.70 -80.78
N HIS A 221 11.01 -7.37 -80.85
CA HIS A 221 10.39 -6.73 -82.03
C HIS A 221 11.36 -6.05 -83.02
N HIS A 222 12.69 -6.15 -82.85
CA HIS A 222 13.63 -5.46 -83.75
C HIS A 222 14.56 -6.33 -84.61
N ARG A 223 14.29 -7.64 -84.74
CA ARG A 223 15.00 -8.49 -85.73
C ARG A 223 14.01 -9.34 -86.51
N GLY A 224 13.59 -8.82 -87.66
CA GLY A 224 12.80 -9.60 -88.61
C GLY A 224 12.06 -8.78 -89.66
N LEU A 225 12.64 -7.68 -90.17
CA LEU A 225 12.19 -7.09 -91.42
C LEU A 225 13.41 -6.86 -92.34
N ILE A 226 13.41 -7.64 -93.44
CA ILE A 226 13.79 -7.26 -94.81
C ILE A 226 15.30 -7.37 -95.12
N PRO A 227 15.74 -7.88 -96.29
CA PRO A 227 15.09 -7.83 -97.62
C PRO A 227 14.13 -8.95 -97.98
#